data_AF-A0AAX0AXC1-F1
#
_entry.id   AF-A0AAX0AXC1-F1
#
_cell.length_a   1.000
_cell.length_b   1.000
_cell.length_c   1.000
_cell.angle_alpha   90.00
_cell.angle_beta   90.00
_cell.angle_gamma   90.00
#
_symmetry.space_group_name_H-M   'P 1'
#
loop_
_entity.id
_entity.type
_entity.pdbx_description
1 polymer ?
#
loop_
_entity_poly.entity_id
_entity_poly.type
_entity_poly.pdbx_seq_one_letter_code
_entity_poly.pdbx_strand_id
1 'polypeptide(L)'
;MKYLMVDTNIYIDMVVSRNGNHKADSFNQLMKLLEYNEVKLIVPKIVITEVFRHISNEIDKVGKSINEMKSKAKGLYWINHIDELERFNRNLNPVRVGINSLAEEFDKNREKYKDEYKNLFNQLFNNNNSIILEETQDIIFKAAQRQVHKLRPYHYGGDSDKDCLADSIIIETLINIEEFIDINTDDKIYFISRNPADFSDDKDKNLLHSDISVDLESKGLLERFNYSLLFTKTLLGDFKDEIRSAGLTEQLELEAEYEWKEAIRESYYVQEDNERESVGLSSLSSDYEQKLSELNETNGLIDLLEEMREEIQNKCEELEEQYSCLEETIRGKSFEELQMIIEDNSLIRVMIGKYSDEDDIIDEIICFINWVIGDEDYSEFAASFKNEDCFGLNTTLATFSDLQNNNYVLETSGYLEPRNDDDDTIEILIYKGDNLLEKGDINVYYGYINFNDDGNVGDGAEESITFDIDKIIGKLLEIKDSIINDLDYRILKANSFVKLFS
;
A
#
# COMPACT_ATOMS: atom_id res chain seq x y z
N MET A 1 31.51 -34.75 -19.94
CA MET A 1 31.41 -33.28 -19.82
C MET A 1 29.94 -32.91 -19.61
N LYS A 2 29.65 -31.88 -18.80
CA LYS A 2 28.29 -31.37 -18.62
C LYS A 2 28.11 -30.08 -19.39
N TYR A 3 27.11 -30.08 -20.25
CA TYR A 3 26.67 -28.91 -21.00
C TYR A 3 25.47 -28.31 -20.32
N LEU A 4 25.49 -27.00 -20.12
CA LEU A 4 24.43 -26.27 -19.46
C LEU A 4 23.84 -25.27 -20.45
N MET A 5 22.53 -25.32 -20.63
CA MET A 5 21.76 -24.34 -21.38
C MET A 5 20.73 -23.72 -20.46
N VAL A 6 20.66 -22.40 -20.48
CA VAL A 6 19.87 -21.61 -19.55
C VAL A 6 18.94 -20.72 -20.34
N ASP A 7 17.66 -20.71 -19.98
CA ASP A 7 16.63 -19.87 -20.58
C ASP A 7 16.80 -18.39 -20.18
N THR A 8 16.26 -17.48 -20.99
CA THR A 8 16.30 -16.01 -20.82
C THR A 8 15.87 -15.60 -19.40
N ASN A 9 14.81 -16.20 -18.87
CA ASN A 9 14.26 -15.84 -17.55
C ASN A 9 15.24 -16.06 -16.40
N ILE A 10 16.05 -17.12 -16.48
CA ILE A 10 17.03 -17.42 -15.43
C ILE A 10 18.15 -16.38 -15.43
N TYR A 11 18.63 -15.96 -16.61
CA TYR A 11 19.63 -14.89 -16.69
C TYR A 11 19.12 -13.57 -16.11
N ILE A 12 17.86 -13.22 -16.36
CA ILE A 12 17.25 -12.02 -15.78
C ILE A 12 17.17 -12.14 -14.25
N ASP A 13 16.82 -13.33 -13.73
CA ASP A 13 16.74 -13.57 -12.29
C ASP A 13 18.11 -13.51 -11.60
N MET A 14 19.23 -13.70 -12.32
CA MET A 14 20.59 -13.49 -11.79
C MET A 14 20.90 -12.01 -11.51
N VAL A 15 20.11 -11.07 -12.03
CA VAL A 15 20.39 -9.63 -12.04
C VAL A 15 19.38 -8.85 -11.23
N VAL A 16 18.11 -9.21 -11.34
CA VAL A 16 17.01 -8.52 -10.67
C VAL A 16 16.29 -9.50 -9.75
N SER A 17 16.37 -9.26 -8.45
CA SER A 17 15.58 -9.99 -7.47
C SER A 17 14.11 -9.54 -7.55
N ARG A 18 13.35 -10.13 -8.47
CA ARG A 18 11.96 -9.76 -8.73
C ARG A 18 11.02 -10.02 -7.55
N ASN A 19 11.38 -10.98 -6.68
CA ASN A 19 10.56 -11.43 -5.55
C ASN A 19 11.30 -11.40 -4.19
N GLY A 20 12.45 -10.74 -4.06
CA GLY A 20 13.24 -10.73 -2.82
C GLY A 20 13.97 -12.06 -2.48
N ASN A 21 13.57 -13.16 -3.10
CA ASN A 21 14.00 -14.52 -2.73
C ASN A 21 15.24 -15.06 -3.48
N HIS A 22 15.86 -14.29 -4.37
CA HIS A 22 17.07 -14.71 -5.12
C HIS A 22 18.26 -13.79 -4.80
N LYS A 23 19.43 -14.37 -4.50
CA LYS A 23 20.68 -13.63 -4.31
C LYS A 23 21.39 -13.44 -5.64
N ALA A 24 22.03 -12.28 -5.81
CA ALA A 24 22.81 -11.88 -7.00
C ALA A 24 24.07 -12.74 -7.27
N ASP A 25 24.25 -13.86 -6.57
CA ASP A 25 25.44 -14.70 -6.64
C ASP A 25 25.36 -15.79 -7.71
N SER A 26 24.17 -16.10 -8.23
CA SER A 26 23.99 -17.10 -9.30
C SER A 26 24.85 -16.82 -10.55
N PHE A 27 25.06 -15.54 -10.90
CA PHE A 27 25.99 -15.16 -11.97
C PHE A 27 27.43 -15.57 -11.64
N ASN A 28 27.90 -15.23 -10.43
CA ASN A 28 29.27 -15.52 -9.98
C ASN A 28 29.53 -17.02 -9.90
N GLN A 29 28.53 -17.79 -9.48
CA GLN A 29 28.58 -19.25 -9.44
C GLN A 29 28.76 -19.83 -10.84
N LEU A 30 27.92 -19.41 -11.80
CA LEU A 30 28.02 -19.87 -13.19
C LEU A 30 29.37 -19.47 -13.81
N MET A 31 29.81 -18.23 -13.60
CA MET A 31 31.08 -17.74 -14.12
C MET A 31 32.27 -18.55 -13.58
N LYS A 32 32.29 -18.86 -12.28
CA LYS A 32 33.33 -19.72 -11.68
C LYS A 32 33.33 -21.13 -12.28
N LEU A 33 32.16 -21.76 -12.44
CA LEU A 33 32.07 -23.08 -13.07
C LEU A 33 32.66 -23.07 -14.50
N LEU A 34 32.44 -21.97 -15.23
CA LEU A 34 33.05 -21.77 -16.54
C LEU A 34 34.56 -21.53 -16.44
N GLU A 35 35.04 -20.64 -15.58
CA GLU A 35 36.48 -20.35 -15.44
C GLU A 35 37.32 -21.57 -15.05
N TYR A 36 36.76 -22.46 -14.23
CA TYR A 36 37.40 -23.73 -13.85
C TYR A 36 37.24 -24.85 -14.89
N ASN A 37 36.54 -24.58 -16.01
CA ASN A 37 36.25 -25.55 -17.08
C ASN A 37 35.53 -26.81 -16.57
N GLU A 38 34.68 -26.65 -15.55
CA GLU A 38 33.87 -27.72 -14.98
C GLU A 38 32.61 -27.98 -15.81
N VAL A 39 32.10 -26.94 -16.47
CA VAL A 39 30.92 -26.98 -17.34
C VAL A 39 31.17 -26.24 -18.64
N LYS A 40 30.39 -26.59 -19.67
CA LYS A 40 30.30 -25.82 -20.92
C LYS A 40 28.94 -25.15 -21.03
N LEU A 41 28.88 -23.83 -21.18
CA LEU A 41 27.64 -23.09 -21.37
C LEU A 41 27.26 -23.11 -22.85
N ILE A 42 26.04 -23.55 -23.19
CA ILE A 42 25.48 -23.45 -24.54
C ILE A 42 24.50 -22.28 -24.55
N VAL A 43 24.68 -21.36 -25.48
CA VAL A 43 23.86 -20.14 -25.56
C VAL A 43 23.36 -19.94 -26.99
N PRO A 44 22.08 -20.21 -27.27
CA PRO A 44 21.47 -19.78 -28.53
C PRO A 44 21.52 -18.26 -28.66
N LYS A 45 21.80 -17.77 -29.85
CA LYS A 45 21.91 -16.33 -30.13
C LYS A 45 20.61 -15.56 -29.84
N ILE A 46 19.45 -16.21 -29.96
CA ILE A 46 18.14 -15.64 -29.62
C ILE A 46 18.06 -15.30 -28.14
N VAL A 47 18.59 -16.17 -27.25
CA VAL A 47 18.63 -15.93 -25.81
C VAL A 47 19.47 -14.71 -25.48
N ILE A 48 20.62 -14.52 -26.14
CA ILE A 48 21.46 -13.32 -25.96
C ILE A 48 20.67 -12.05 -26.31
N THR A 49 19.95 -12.10 -27.43
CA THR A 49 19.15 -10.97 -27.92
C THR A 49 18.03 -10.62 -26.93
N GLU A 50 17.35 -11.64 -26.41
CA GLU A 50 16.29 -11.46 -25.42
C GLU A 50 16.83 -10.93 -24.09
N VAL A 51 17.89 -11.52 -23.55
CA VAL A 51 18.52 -11.09 -22.29
C VAL A 51 18.85 -9.60 -22.34
N PHE A 52 19.52 -9.12 -23.40
CA PHE A 52 19.84 -7.69 -23.52
C PHE A 52 18.63 -6.78 -23.72
N ARG A 53 17.59 -7.25 -24.43
CA ARG A 53 16.32 -6.53 -24.58
C ARG A 53 15.60 -6.41 -23.24
N HIS A 54 15.54 -7.49 -22.46
CA HIS A 54 14.79 -7.55 -21.22
C HIS A 54 15.50 -6.86 -20.05
N ILE A 55 16.83 -6.97 -19.91
CA ILE A 55 17.59 -6.29 -18.84
C ILE A 55 17.35 -4.79 -18.85
N SER A 56 17.36 -4.17 -20.03
CA SER A 56 17.13 -2.72 -20.15
C SER A 56 15.74 -2.36 -19.62
N ASN A 57 14.73 -3.17 -19.93
CA ASN A 57 13.36 -2.96 -19.46
C ASN A 57 13.22 -3.22 -17.96
N GLU A 58 13.88 -4.25 -17.41
CA GLU A 58 13.81 -4.54 -15.97
C GLU A 58 14.49 -3.45 -15.13
N ILE A 59 15.64 -2.93 -15.56
CA ILE A 59 16.29 -1.77 -14.93
C ILE A 59 15.35 -0.55 -14.98
N ASP A 60 14.71 -0.33 -16.12
CA ASP A 60 13.78 0.78 -16.29
C ASP A 60 12.55 0.66 -15.38
N LYS A 61 12.07 -0.57 -15.12
CA LYS A 61 10.99 -0.83 -14.14
C LYS A 61 11.40 -0.43 -12.73
N VAL A 62 12.64 -0.73 -12.30
CA VAL A 62 13.16 -0.29 -10.98
C VAL A 62 13.10 1.24 -10.87
N GLY A 63 13.57 1.96 -11.91
CA GLY A 63 13.47 3.42 -11.96
C GLY A 63 12.03 3.93 -11.93
N LYS A 64 11.10 3.22 -12.58
CA LYS A 64 9.67 3.56 -12.54
C LYS A 64 9.11 3.41 -11.12
N SER A 65 9.41 2.32 -10.42
CA SER A 65 8.97 2.10 -9.03
C SER A 65 9.50 3.17 -8.07
N ILE A 66 10.75 3.60 -8.24
CA ILE A 66 11.33 4.72 -7.46
C ILE A 66 10.59 6.03 -7.75
N ASN A 67 10.27 6.31 -9.02
CA ASN A 67 9.53 7.50 -9.41
C ASN A 67 8.07 7.49 -8.94
N GLU A 68 7.43 6.32 -8.88
CA GLU A 68 6.12 6.14 -8.29
C GLU A 68 6.15 6.43 -6.78
N MET A 69 7.15 5.94 -6.04
CA MET A 69 7.37 6.30 -4.63
C MET A 69 7.59 7.81 -4.44
N LYS A 70 8.43 8.43 -5.29
CA LYS A 70 8.64 9.88 -5.29
C LYS A 70 7.34 10.67 -5.50
N SER A 71 6.52 10.22 -6.45
CA SER A 71 5.24 10.87 -6.77
C SER A 71 4.26 10.75 -5.60
N LYS A 72 4.16 9.56 -5.00
CA LYS A 72 3.36 9.33 -3.79
C LYS A 72 3.82 10.21 -2.64
N ALA A 73 5.13 10.24 -2.33
CA ALA A 73 5.69 11.07 -1.26
C ALA A 73 5.53 12.59 -1.48
N LYS A 74 5.53 13.04 -2.74
CA LYS A 74 5.24 14.44 -3.09
C LYS A 74 3.75 14.76 -2.95
N GLY A 75 2.89 13.81 -3.31
CA GLY A 75 1.44 13.90 -3.17
C GLY A 75 0.94 13.80 -1.74
N LEU A 76 1.78 13.40 -0.78
CA LEU A 76 1.45 13.48 0.65
C LEU A 76 1.22 14.94 1.04
N TYR A 77 -0.01 15.24 1.42
CA TYR A 77 -0.43 16.49 2.02
C TYR A 77 -0.82 16.25 3.47
N TRP A 78 -0.89 17.33 4.24
CA TRP A 78 -1.24 17.31 5.65
C TRP A 78 -2.28 18.38 5.93
N ILE A 79 -2.92 18.29 7.09
CA ILE A 79 -3.92 19.26 7.54
C ILE A 79 -3.20 20.58 7.88
N ASN A 80 -3.73 21.72 7.42
CA ASN A 80 -3.13 23.04 7.64
C ASN A 80 -3.35 23.52 9.08
N HIS A 81 -2.43 23.18 9.99
CA HIS A 81 -2.24 23.81 11.30
C HIS A 81 -0.75 24.21 11.44
N ILE A 82 -0.46 25.47 11.78
CA ILE A 82 0.88 26.09 11.58
C ILE A 82 2.02 25.32 12.30
N ASP A 83 1.78 24.72 13.47
CA ASP A 83 2.81 24.01 14.25
C ASP A 83 2.94 22.50 13.91
N GLU A 84 1.84 21.82 13.58
CA GLU A 84 1.84 20.40 13.20
C GLU A 84 2.26 20.20 11.75
N LEU A 85 1.89 21.12 10.85
CA LEU A 85 2.38 21.17 9.49
C LEU A 85 3.90 21.33 9.48
N GLU A 86 4.46 22.10 10.41
CA GLU A 86 5.91 22.19 10.58
C GLU A 86 6.52 20.86 11.04
N ARG A 87 5.92 20.15 12.00
CA ARG A 87 6.42 18.85 12.49
C ARG A 87 6.31 17.77 11.42
N PHE A 88 5.18 17.69 10.72
CA PHE A 88 4.97 16.82 9.57
C PHE A 88 5.99 17.11 8.47
N ASN A 89 6.16 18.39 8.08
CA ASN A 89 7.17 18.76 7.09
C ASN A 89 8.59 18.46 7.57
N ARG A 90 8.91 18.63 8.86
CA ARG A 90 10.22 18.25 9.44
C ARG A 90 10.49 16.74 9.33
N ASN A 91 9.47 15.89 9.41
CA ASN A 91 9.61 14.43 9.27
C ASN A 91 9.54 13.96 7.81
N LEU A 92 8.67 14.55 7.01
CA LEU A 92 8.47 14.20 5.60
C LEU A 92 9.62 14.71 4.73
N ASN A 93 10.23 15.85 5.05
CA ASN A 93 11.34 16.40 4.27
C ASN A 93 12.55 15.44 4.21
N PRO A 94 13.04 14.85 5.31
CA PRO A 94 14.06 13.81 5.26
C PRO A 94 13.70 12.62 4.36
N VAL A 95 12.44 12.16 4.40
CA VAL A 95 11.95 11.06 3.55
C VAL A 95 11.95 11.48 2.08
N ARG A 96 11.42 12.67 1.75
CA ARG A 96 11.43 13.24 0.40
C ARG A 96 12.87 13.43 -0.11
N VAL A 97 13.78 13.91 0.74
CA VAL A 97 15.20 14.06 0.43
C VAL A 97 15.84 12.69 0.18
N GLY A 98 15.56 11.70 1.01
CA GLY A 98 16.04 10.32 0.84
C GLY A 98 15.57 9.71 -0.49
N ILE A 99 14.28 9.79 -0.78
CA ILE A 99 13.69 9.27 -2.04
C ILE A 99 14.23 10.05 -3.24
N ASN A 100 14.36 11.37 -3.15
CA ASN A 100 14.95 12.18 -4.23
C ASN A 100 16.42 11.85 -4.45
N SER A 101 17.20 11.67 -3.38
CA SER A 101 18.60 11.25 -3.46
C SER A 101 18.71 9.88 -4.12
N LEU A 102 17.86 8.93 -3.75
CA LEU A 102 17.80 7.60 -4.36
C LEU A 102 17.43 7.68 -5.85
N ALA A 103 16.42 8.48 -6.20
CA ALA A 103 16.01 8.70 -7.59
C ALA A 103 17.12 9.34 -8.41
N GLU A 104 17.78 10.37 -7.88
CA GLU A 104 18.91 11.02 -8.55
C GLU A 104 20.12 10.10 -8.69
N GLU A 105 20.44 9.33 -7.65
CA GLU A 105 21.52 8.34 -7.69
C GLU A 105 21.22 7.28 -8.75
N PHE A 106 19.99 6.77 -8.79
CA PHE A 106 19.56 5.82 -9.79
C PHE A 106 19.63 6.43 -11.20
N ASP A 107 19.08 7.62 -11.43
CA ASP A 107 19.09 8.27 -12.74
C ASP A 107 20.51 8.59 -13.23
N LYS A 108 21.41 9.05 -12.34
CA LYS A 108 22.82 9.29 -12.66
C LYS A 108 23.55 8.01 -13.07
N ASN A 109 23.18 6.87 -12.48
CA ASN A 109 23.83 5.59 -12.71
C ASN A 109 23.04 4.64 -13.65
N ARG A 110 21.84 4.99 -14.10
CA ARG A 110 20.94 4.09 -14.85
C ARG A 110 21.59 3.49 -16.09
N GLU A 111 22.21 4.32 -16.92
CA GLU A 111 22.91 3.85 -18.13
C GLU A 111 24.18 3.09 -17.75
N LYS A 112 24.88 3.50 -16.68
CA LYS A 112 26.01 2.75 -16.15
C LYS A 112 25.60 1.34 -15.70
N TYR A 113 24.46 1.17 -15.01
CA TYR A 113 23.95 -0.15 -14.63
C TYR A 113 23.64 -1.01 -15.86
N LYS A 114 22.97 -0.44 -16.87
CA LYS A 114 22.71 -1.14 -18.14
C LYS A 114 24.00 -1.61 -18.80
N ASP A 115 25.01 -0.76 -18.85
CA ASP A 115 26.30 -1.09 -19.44
C ASP A 115 27.08 -2.10 -18.60
N GLU A 116 27.06 -1.99 -17.26
CA GLU A 116 27.66 -2.97 -16.34
C GLU A 116 27.05 -4.36 -16.53
N TYR A 117 25.72 -4.48 -16.56
CA TYR A 117 25.06 -5.77 -16.79
C TYR A 117 25.29 -6.31 -18.20
N LYS A 118 25.29 -5.45 -19.23
CA LYS A 118 25.69 -5.86 -20.58
C LYS A 118 27.12 -6.41 -20.60
N ASN A 119 28.04 -5.74 -19.92
CA ASN A 119 29.43 -6.17 -19.83
C ASN A 119 29.57 -7.50 -19.07
N LEU A 120 28.84 -7.68 -17.97
CA LEU A 120 28.81 -8.93 -17.21
C LEU A 120 28.35 -10.11 -18.07
N PHE A 121 27.21 -10.00 -18.77
CA PHE A 121 26.78 -11.08 -19.66
C PHE A 121 27.66 -11.25 -20.89
N ASN A 122 28.26 -10.17 -21.42
CA ASN A 122 29.26 -10.31 -22.46
C ASN A 122 30.48 -11.11 -21.99
N GLN A 123 30.93 -10.92 -20.74
CA GLN A 123 32.01 -11.75 -20.18
C GLN A 123 31.60 -13.22 -20.06
N LEU A 124 30.35 -13.47 -19.65
CA LEU A 124 29.79 -14.81 -19.54
C LEU A 124 29.68 -15.51 -20.91
N PHE A 125 29.05 -14.85 -21.89
CA PHE A 125 28.79 -15.40 -23.22
C PHE A 125 30.05 -15.54 -24.07
N ASN A 126 31.05 -14.66 -23.88
CA ASN A 126 32.33 -14.74 -24.58
C ASN A 126 33.41 -15.52 -23.80
N ASN A 127 33.05 -16.18 -22.70
CA ASN A 127 33.97 -17.07 -22.00
C ASN A 127 34.42 -18.21 -22.93
N ASN A 128 35.67 -18.68 -22.81
CA ASN A 128 36.20 -19.78 -23.62
C ASN A 128 35.42 -21.11 -23.45
N ASN A 129 34.67 -21.23 -22.36
CA ASN A 129 33.85 -22.39 -22.04
C ASN A 129 32.36 -22.15 -22.35
N SER A 130 32.04 -21.04 -23.02
CA SER A 130 30.73 -20.75 -23.59
C SER A 130 30.75 -20.99 -25.10
N ILE A 131 29.66 -21.58 -25.61
CA ILE A 131 29.47 -21.92 -27.02
C ILE A 131 28.20 -21.20 -27.49
N ILE A 132 28.39 -20.21 -28.34
CA ILE A 132 27.28 -19.46 -28.94
C ILE A 132 26.79 -20.22 -30.18
N LEU A 133 25.50 -20.49 -30.24
CA LEU A 133 24.85 -21.16 -31.36
C LEU A 133 24.06 -20.14 -32.17
N GLU A 134 24.51 -19.88 -33.39
CA GLU A 134 23.83 -18.98 -34.33
C GLU A 134 22.58 -19.65 -34.92
N GLU A 135 21.52 -18.89 -35.18
CA GLU A 135 20.32 -19.43 -35.80
C GLU A 135 20.59 -19.78 -37.27
N THR A 136 20.35 -21.04 -37.64
CA THR A 136 20.37 -21.46 -39.04
C THR A 136 18.98 -21.32 -39.66
N GLN A 137 18.93 -21.20 -41.00
CA GLN A 137 17.67 -21.21 -41.74
C GLN A 137 16.85 -22.47 -41.46
N ASP A 138 17.53 -23.61 -41.23
CA ASP A 138 16.89 -24.88 -40.92
C ASP A 138 16.23 -24.88 -39.54
N ILE A 139 16.90 -24.36 -38.50
CA ILE A 139 16.30 -24.21 -37.16
C ILE A 139 15.10 -23.27 -37.20
N ILE A 140 15.22 -22.12 -37.88
CA ILE A 140 14.10 -21.18 -38.02
C ILE A 140 12.92 -21.83 -38.73
N PHE A 141 13.19 -22.63 -39.77
CA PHE A 141 12.16 -23.36 -40.50
C PHE A 141 11.47 -24.43 -39.62
N LYS A 142 12.23 -25.23 -38.87
CA LYS A 142 11.68 -26.21 -37.91
C LYS A 142 10.87 -25.54 -36.80
N ALA A 143 11.34 -24.40 -36.30
CA ALA A 143 10.63 -23.61 -35.28
C ALA A 143 9.29 -23.07 -35.81
N ALA A 144 9.23 -22.66 -37.08
CA ALA A 144 7.99 -22.27 -37.75
C ALA A 144 7.06 -23.48 -37.97
N GLN A 145 7.61 -24.68 -38.25
CA GLN A 145 6.80 -25.90 -38.36
C GLN A 145 6.11 -26.25 -37.03
N ARG A 146 6.77 -26.07 -35.87
CA ARG A 146 6.11 -26.23 -34.55
C ARG A 146 4.87 -25.36 -34.43
N GLN A 147 4.94 -24.10 -34.89
CA GLN A 147 3.81 -23.17 -34.87
C GLN A 147 2.63 -23.68 -35.71
N VAL A 148 2.92 -24.16 -36.93
CA VAL A 148 1.90 -24.72 -37.84
C VAL A 148 1.23 -25.93 -37.23
N HIS A 149 2.01 -26.80 -36.57
CA HIS A 149 1.53 -28.03 -35.96
C HIS A 149 0.99 -27.85 -34.55
N LYS A 150 1.04 -26.63 -33.98
CA LYS A 150 0.61 -26.33 -32.61
C LYS A 150 1.30 -27.22 -31.56
N LEU A 151 2.58 -27.48 -31.77
CA LEU A 151 3.46 -28.14 -30.81
C LEU A 151 3.97 -27.12 -29.80
N ARG A 152 4.33 -27.56 -28.59
CA ARG A 152 4.99 -26.68 -27.60
C ARG A 152 6.14 -25.88 -28.24
N PRO A 153 6.19 -24.56 -28.00
CA PRO A 153 5.54 -23.78 -26.94
C PRO A 153 4.13 -23.27 -27.29
N TYR A 154 3.56 -23.64 -28.43
CA TYR A 154 2.23 -23.20 -28.86
C TYR A 154 1.14 -24.10 -28.28
N HIS A 155 0.07 -23.50 -27.74
CA HIS A 155 -1.04 -24.25 -27.14
C HIS A 155 -2.18 -24.50 -28.14
N TYR A 156 -2.85 -25.64 -28.03
CA TYR A 156 -4.13 -25.87 -28.69
C TYR A 156 -5.22 -25.00 -28.04
N GLY A 157 -5.78 -24.06 -28.81
CA GLY A 157 -6.86 -23.17 -28.34
C GLY A 157 -6.41 -21.95 -27.53
N GLY A 158 -5.10 -21.67 -27.46
CA GLY A 158 -4.56 -20.46 -26.83
C GLY A 158 -4.69 -19.21 -27.70
N ASP A 159 -4.59 -18.03 -27.07
CA ASP A 159 -4.58 -16.72 -27.74
C ASP A 159 -3.50 -16.70 -28.84
N SER A 160 -3.91 -16.34 -30.06
CA SER A 160 -3.05 -16.26 -31.25
C SER A 160 -1.95 -15.19 -31.17
N ASP A 161 -1.93 -14.40 -30.11
CA ASP A 161 -1.16 -13.16 -30.00
C ASP A 161 0.12 -13.31 -29.15
N LYS A 162 0.36 -14.47 -28.53
CA LYS A 162 1.63 -14.74 -27.82
C LYS A 162 2.72 -15.08 -28.84
N ASP A 163 3.73 -14.22 -28.95
CA ASP A 163 4.91 -14.45 -29.79
C ASP A 163 5.86 -15.47 -29.13
N CYS A 164 5.62 -16.78 -29.38
CA CYS A 164 6.43 -17.87 -28.87
C CYS A 164 7.53 -18.34 -29.85
N LEU A 165 7.87 -17.54 -30.88
CA LEU A 165 8.85 -17.96 -31.88
C LEU A 165 10.25 -18.15 -31.29
N ALA A 166 10.65 -17.27 -30.35
CA ALA A 166 11.94 -17.37 -29.68
C ALA A 166 12.07 -18.68 -28.88
N ASP A 167 11.06 -19.01 -28.07
CA ASP A 167 11.00 -20.29 -27.32
C ASP A 167 11.02 -21.49 -28.27
N SER A 168 10.33 -21.40 -29.41
CA SER A 168 10.33 -22.44 -30.45
C SER A 168 11.73 -22.64 -31.05
N ILE A 169 12.48 -21.56 -31.28
CA ILE A 169 13.88 -21.60 -31.73
C ILE A 169 14.76 -22.25 -30.66
N ILE A 170 14.59 -21.89 -29.37
CA ILE A 170 15.33 -22.50 -28.25
C ILE A 170 15.11 -24.02 -28.24
N ILE A 171 13.87 -24.48 -28.36
CA ILE A 171 13.52 -25.91 -28.38
C ILE A 171 14.17 -26.62 -29.57
N GLU A 172 14.07 -26.03 -30.77
CA GLU A 172 14.67 -26.64 -31.97
C GLU A 172 16.20 -26.66 -31.91
N THR A 173 16.84 -25.65 -31.32
CA THR A 173 18.28 -25.68 -31.06
C THR A 173 18.65 -26.80 -30.09
N LEU A 174 17.86 -27.05 -29.05
CA LEU A 174 18.09 -28.15 -28.10
C LEU A 174 17.97 -29.53 -28.77
N ILE A 175 16.93 -29.73 -29.59
CA ILE A 175 16.68 -31.01 -30.27
C ILE A 175 17.74 -31.31 -31.32
N ASN A 176 18.23 -30.28 -32.01
CA ASN A 176 19.20 -30.42 -33.10
C ASN A 176 20.62 -30.04 -32.65
N ILE A 177 20.92 -30.12 -31.36
CA ILE A 177 22.17 -29.63 -30.78
C ILE A 177 23.43 -30.29 -31.37
N GLU A 178 23.36 -31.56 -31.74
CA GLU A 178 24.46 -32.31 -32.36
C GLU A 178 24.78 -31.83 -33.79
N GLU A 179 23.92 -31.02 -34.41
CA GLU A 179 24.23 -30.35 -35.69
C GLU A 179 25.21 -29.19 -35.49
N PHE A 180 25.40 -28.73 -34.25
CA PHE A 180 26.22 -27.57 -33.91
C PHE A 180 27.49 -27.93 -33.14
N ILE A 181 27.42 -28.93 -32.26
CA ILE A 181 28.51 -29.33 -31.39
C ILE A 181 28.66 -30.84 -31.35
N ASP A 182 29.90 -31.32 -31.28
CA ASP A 182 30.19 -32.74 -31.06
C ASP A 182 29.93 -33.09 -29.59
N ILE A 183 28.95 -33.96 -29.35
CA ILE A 183 28.58 -34.44 -28.00
C ILE A 183 28.89 -35.93 -27.93
N ASN A 184 29.72 -36.33 -26.97
CA ASN A 184 30.04 -37.74 -26.77
C ASN A 184 28.87 -38.48 -26.11
N THR A 185 28.90 -39.81 -26.17
CA THR A 185 27.87 -40.65 -25.56
C THR A 185 27.76 -40.49 -24.04
N ASP A 186 28.86 -40.14 -23.37
CA ASP A 186 28.92 -39.99 -21.91
C ASP A 186 28.65 -38.55 -21.45
N ASP A 187 28.47 -37.62 -22.39
CA ASP A 187 28.18 -36.22 -22.07
C ASP A 187 26.69 -36.05 -21.69
N LYS A 188 26.42 -35.08 -20.82
CA LYS A 188 25.07 -34.75 -20.34
C LYS A 188 24.72 -33.31 -20.67
N ILE A 189 23.47 -33.09 -21.06
CA ILE A 189 22.92 -31.77 -21.41
C ILE A 189 21.89 -31.41 -20.35
N TYR A 190 22.00 -30.22 -19.78
CA TYR A 190 21.08 -29.68 -18.80
C TYR A 190 20.41 -28.44 -19.38
N PHE A 191 19.08 -28.43 -19.41
CA PHE A 191 18.30 -27.26 -19.76
C PHE A 191 17.54 -26.75 -18.54
N ILE A 192 17.75 -25.47 -18.19
CA ILE A 192 17.14 -24.85 -17.02
C ILE A 192 16.24 -23.70 -17.45
N SER A 193 14.96 -23.77 -17.12
CA SER A 193 13.95 -22.73 -17.42
C SER A 193 12.91 -22.61 -16.31
N ARG A 194 12.55 -21.38 -15.94
CA ARG A 194 11.41 -21.07 -15.04
C ARG A 194 10.09 -20.86 -15.79
N ASN A 195 9.97 -21.38 -17.00
CA ASN A 195 8.79 -21.22 -17.84
C ASN A 195 8.05 -22.57 -18.03
N PRO A 196 7.40 -23.11 -16.98
CA PRO A 196 6.79 -24.43 -17.08
C PRO A 196 5.63 -24.47 -18.07
N ALA A 197 5.02 -23.31 -18.34
CA ALA A 197 3.92 -23.20 -19.28
C ALA A 197 4.33 -23.52 -20.72
N ASP A 198 5.60 -23.32 -21.10
CA ASP A 198 6.05 -23.47 -22.49
C ASP A 198 6.91 -24.74 -22.69
N PHE A 199 7.55 -25.27 -21.64
CA PHE A 199 8.48 -26.40 -21.72
C PHE A 199 8.06 -27.66 -20.94
N SER A 200 7.22 -27.54 -19.91
CA SER A 200 6.93 -28.68 -19.02
C SER A 200 5.69 -29.49 -19.42
N ASP A 201 5.62 -30.71 -18.91
CA ASP A 201 4.41 -31.51 -18.91
C ASP A 201 3.29 -30.85 -18.07
N ASP A 202 2.04 -31.06 -18.49
CA ASP A 202 0.87 -30.45 -17.84
C ASP A 202 0.61 -31.01 -16.43
N LYS A 203 1.04 -32.25 -16.15
CA LYS A 203 0.81 -32.94 -14.87
C LYS A 203 2.01 -32.84 -13.94
N ASP A 204 3.23 -32.98 -14.47
CA ASP A 204 4.46 -32.82 -13.69
C ASP A 204 5.37 -31.77 -14.31
N LYS A 205 5.39 -30.60 -13.67
CA LYS A 205 6.20 -29.45 -14.12
C LYS A 205 7.71 -29.73 -14.14
N ASN A 206 8.18 -30.78 -13.46
CA ASN A 206 9.60 -31.16 -13.46
C ASN A 206 9.98 -32.02 -14.67
N LEU A 207 9.02 -32.45 -15.49
CA LEU A 207 9.25 -33.22 -16.71
C LEU A 207 9.05 -32.33 -17.93
N LEU A 208 9.78 -32.64 -19.01
CA LEU A 208 9.54 -32.02 -20.32
C LEU A 208 8.18 -32.44 -20.87
N HIS A 209 7.55 -31.54 -21.60
CA HIS A 209 6.34 -31.85 -22.35
C HIS A 209 6.59 -32.96 -23.38
N SER A 210 5.57 -33.78 -23.64
CA SER A 210 5.63 -34.92 -24.57
C SER A 210 6.13 -34.54 -25.97
N ASP A 211 5.68 -33.39 -26.49
CA ASP A 211 6.10 -32.89 -27.80
C ASP A 211 7.61 -32.69 -27.91
N ILE A 212 8.26 -32.28 -26.82
CA ILE A 212 9.71 -32.05 -26.80
C ILE A 212 10.44 -33.38 -26.54
N SER A 213 9.93 -34.20 -25.61
CA SER A 213 10.57 -35.47 -25.28
C SER A 213 10.55 -36.47 -26.44
N VAL A 214 9.47 -36.51 -27.22
CA VAL A 214 9.36 -37.39 -28.41
C VAL A 214 10.37 -36.97 -29.48
N ASP A 215 10.55 -35.67 -29.68
CA ASP A 215 11.53 -35.18 -30.66
C ASP A 215 12.97 -35.46 -30.22
N LEU A 216 13.28 -35.30 -28.92
CA LEU A 216 14.56 -35.69 -28.34
C LEU A 216 14.82 -37.20 -28.44
N GLU A 217 13.79 -38.03 -28.26
CA GLU A 217 13.89 -39.49 -28.43
C GLU A 217 14.19 -39.86 -29.87
N SER A 218 13.52 -39.21 -30.83
CA SER A 218 13.74 -39.42 -32.27
C SER A 218 15.18 -39.12 -32.72
N LYS A 219 15.87 -38.24 -31.98
CA LYS A 219 17.27 -37.86 -32.19
C LYS A 219 18.26 -38.65 -31.31
N GLY A 220 17.79 -39.56 -30.46
CA GLY A 220 18.65 -40.32 -29.55
C GLY A 220 19.31 -39.46 -28.45
N LEU A 221 18.67 -38.36 -28.07
CA LEU A 221 19.18 -37.40 -27.09
C LEU A 221 18.52 -37.54 -25.71
N LEU A 222 17.32 -38.13 -25.63
CA LEU A 222 16.49 -38.12 -24.42
C LEU A 222 17.23 -38.62 -23.17
N GLU A 223 18.00 -39.70 -23.24
CA GLU A 223 18.73 -40.27 -22.07
C GLU A 223 19.90 -39.39 -21.59
N ARG A 224 20.38 -38.46 -22.42
CA ARG A 224 21.46 -37.52 -22.10
C ARG A 224 20.93 -36.16 -21.66
N PHE A 225 19.64 -35.92 -21.84
CA PHE A 225 19.00 -34.63 -21.59
C PHE A 225 18.36 -34.58 -20.20
N ASN A 226 18.64 -33.51 -19.45
CA ASN A 226 18.10 -33.26 -18.12
C ASN A 226 17.42 -31.90 -18.13
N TYR A 227 16.18 -31.85 -17.64
CA TYR A 227 15.40 -30.63 -17.53
C TYR A 227 15.19 -30.27 -16.06
N SER A 228 15.29 -28.98 -15.74
CA SER A 228 15.05 -28.48 -14.38
C SER A 228 14.49 -27.07 -14.36
N LEU A 229 13.71 -26.77 -13.32
CA LEU A 229 13.14 -25.43 -13.10
C LEU A 229 14.06 -24.52 -12.26
N LEU A 230 14.98 -25.11 -11.48
CA LEU A 230 15.68 -24.41 -10.42
C LEU A 230 17.20 -24.54 -10.58
N PHE A 231 17.87 -23.41 -10.84
CA PHE A 231 19.31 -23.35 -11.07
C PHE A 231 20.13 -23.91 -9.89
N THR A 232 20.00 -23.31 -8.70
CA THR A 232 20.74 -23.68 -7.48
C THR A 232 20.53 -25.14 -7.08
N LYS A 233 19.27 -25.61 -7.12
CA LYS A 233 18.93 -27.01 -6.85
C LYS A 233 19.60 -27.96 -7.84
N THR A 234 19.66 -27.60 -9.12
CA THR A 234 20.33 -28.42 -10.14
C THR A 234 21.82 -28.50 -9.87
N LEU A 235 22.46 -27.39 -9.51
CA LEU A 235 23.88 -27.38 -9.18
C LEU A 235 24.20 -28.29 -7.98
N LEU A 236 23.42 -28.18 -6.90
CA LEU A 236 23.58 -28.99 -5.69
C LEU A 236 23.24 -30.47 -5.90
N GLY A 237 22.29 -30.79 -6.78
CA GLY A 237 21.88 -32.15 -7.07
C GLY A 237 22.84 -32.86 -8.02
N ASP A 238 23.03 -32.27 -9.18
CA ASP A 238 23.60 -32.92 -10.36
C ASP A 238 25.02 -32.48 -10.66
N PHE A 239 25.50 -31.35 -10.11
CA PHE A 239 26.84 -30.80 -10.36
C PHE A 239 27.76 -30.85 -9.12
N LYS A 240 27.52 -31.80 -8.20
CA LYS A 240 28.23 -31.88 -6.90
C LYS A 240 29.75 -31.88 -7.01
N ASP A 241 30.29 -32.63 -7.97
CA ASP A 241 31.73 -32.73 -8.16
C ASP A 241 32.30 -31.44 -8.75
N GLU A 242 31.60 -30.86 -9.73
CA GLU A 242 31.94 -29.59 -10.38
C GLU A 242 31.93 -28.42 -9.39
N ILE A 243 30.88 -28.28 -8.58
CA ILE A 243 30.79 -27.21 -7.57
C ILE A 243 31.84 -27.38 -6.48
N ARG A 244 32.20 -28.63 -6.14
CA ARG A 244 33.26 -28.91 -5.16
C ARG A 244 34.62 -28.51 -5.71
N SER A 245 34.89 -28.84 -6.97
CA SER A 245 36.12 -28.45 -7.66
C SER A 245 36.25 -26.93 -7.79
N ALA A 246 35.16 -26.23 -8.12
CA ALA A 246 35.10 -24.77 -8.22
C ALA A 246 35.03 -24.03 -6.86
N GLY A 247 34.99 -24.76 -5.72
CA GLY A 247 34.93 -24.17 -4.39
C GLY A 247 33.62 -23.42 -4.08
N LEU A 248 32.50 -23.91 -4.59
CA LEU A 248 31.16 -23.30 -4.47
C LEU A 248 30.22 -23.98 -3.46
N THR A 249 30.61 -25.14 -2.91
CA THR A 249 29.72 -25.98 -2.08
C THR A 249 29.09 -25.22 -0.92
N GLU A 250 29.88 -24.58 -0.08
CA GLU A 250 29.38 -23.86 1.11
C GLU A 250 28.47 -22.68 0.73
N GLN A 251 28.82 -21.95 -0.33
CA GLN A 251 28.03 -20.81 -0.82
C GLN A 251 26.63 -21.26 -1.29
N LEU A 252 26.58 -22.35 -2.07
CA LEU A 252 25.32 -22.89 -2.61
C LEU A 252 24.45 -23.53 -1.52
N GLU A 253 25.06 -24.21 -0.53
CA GLU A 253 24.32 -24.79 0.60
C GLU A 253 23.67 -23.70 1.48
N LEU A 254 24.38 -22.61 1.74
CA LEU A 254 23.84 -21.46 2.48
C LEU A 254 22.69 -20.77 1.73
N GLU A 255 22.78 -20.68 0.40
CA GLU A 255 21.71 -20.14 -0.44
C GLU A 255 20.46 -21.03 -0.39
N ALA A 256 20.63 -22.34 -0.53
CA ALA A 256 19.51 -23.29 -0.44
C ALA A 256 18.86 -23.31 0.96
N GLU A 257 19.64 -23.21 2.03
CA GLU A 257 19.11 -23.12 3.39
C GLU A 257 18.29 -21.84 3.61
N TYR A 258 18.74 -20.72 3.05
CA TYR A 258 18.01 -19.45 3.10
C TYR A 258 16.68 -19.54 2.35
N GLU A 259 16.69 -20.03 1.10
CA GLU A 259 15.46 -20.22 0.30
C GLU A 259 14.46 -21.13 1.01
N TRP A 260 14.95 -22.21 1.66
CA TRP A 260 14.11 -23.13 2.41
C TRP A 260 13.50 -22.49 3.67
N LYS A 261 14.27 -21.69 4.41
CA LYS A 261 13.78 -20.98 5.60
C LYS A 261 12.70 -19.95 5.25
N GLU A 262 12.88 -19.19 4.18
CA GLU A 262 11.86 -18.22 3.74
C GLU A 262 10.59 -18.91 3.27
N ALA A 263 10.69 -19.99 2.48
CA ALA A 263 9.52 -20.78 2.06
C ALA A 263 8.76 -21.38 3.25
N ILE A 264 9.50 -21.85 4.27
CA ILE A 264 8.90 -22.34 5.52
C ILE A 264 8.18 -21.21 6.26
N ARG A 265 8.82 -20.04 6.38
CA ARG A 265 8.25 -18.88 7.06
C ARG A 265 6.95 -18.44 6.40
N GLU A 266 6.91 -18.35 5.06
CA GLU A 266 5.68 -18.07 4.31
C GLU A 266 4.61 -19.14 4.54
N SER A 267 4.98 -20.42 4.61
CA SER A 267 4.03 -21.51 4.86
C SER A 267 3.43 -21.48 6.27
N TYR A 268 4.21 -21.08 7.29
CA TYR A 268 3.72 -20.97 8.66
C TYR A 268 2.68 -19.87 8.81
N TYR A 269 2.89 -18.70 8.19
CA TYR A 269 1.89 -17.63 8.22
C TYR A 269 0.57 -18.05 7.58
N VAL A 270 0.63 -18.75 6.44
CA VAL A 270 -0.58 -19.27 5.78
C VAL A 270 -1.24 -20.37 6.60
N GLN A 271 -0.47 -21.25 7.24
CA GLN A 271 -1.02 -22.31 8.07
C GLN A 271 -1.69 -21.75 9.35
N GLU A 272 -1.06 -20.79 10.02
CA GLU A 272 -1.56 -20.16 11.23
C GLU A 272 -2.89 -19.43 10.98
N ASP A 273 -3.01 -18.69 9.88
CA ASP A 273 -4.28 -18.04 9.51
C ASP A 273 -5.38 -19.06 9.17
N ASN A 274 -5.07 -20.13 8.43
CA ASN A 274 -6.04 -21.19 8.14
C ASN A 274 -6.52 -21.91 9.41
N GLU A 275 -5.61 -22.14 10.36
CA GLU A 275 -5.92 -22.77 11.64
C GLU A 275 -6.82 -21.87 12.50
N ARG A 276 -6.52 -20.57 12.57
CA ARG A 276 -7.35 -19.57 13.26
C ARG A 276 -8.75 -19.47 12.66
N GLU A 277 -8.85 -19.35 11.35
CA GLU A 277 -10.13 -19.26 10.64
C GLU A 277 -10.97 -20.54 10.81
N SER A 278 -10.33 -21.71 10.90
CA SER A 278 -11.02 -22.99 11.10
C SER A 278 -11.80 -23.09 12.42
N VAL A 279 -11.40 -22.29 13.42
CA VAL A 279 -12.06 -22.21 14.73
C VAL A 279 -12.87 -20.92 14.91
N GLY A 280 -13.01 -20.12 13.85
CA GLY A 280 -13.80 -18.89 13.85
C GLY A 280 -13.07 -17.65 14.34
N LEU A 281 -11.75 -17.71 14.55
CA LEU A 281 -10.91 -16.52 14.78
C LEU A 281 -10.60 -15.83 13.46
N SER A 282 -10.45 -14.51 13.50
CA SER A 282 -9.96 -13.78 12.35
C SER A 282 -8.49 -14.08 12.05
N SER A 283 -8.14 -14.10 10.76
CA SER A 283 -6.76 -14.05 10.30
C SER A 283 -6.04 -12.83 10.90
N LEU A 284 -4.77 -12.99 11.27
CA LEU A 284 -3.94 -11.88 11.76
C LEU A 284 -3.61 -10.87 10.65
N SER A 285 -3.77 -11.25 9.39
CA SER A 285 -3.63 -10.36 8.24
C SER A 285 -4.94 -9.66 7.84
N SER A 286 -6.02 -9.83 8.61
CA SER A 286 -7.29 -9.12 8.39
C SER A 286 -7.13 -7.61 8.52
N ASP A 287 -7.95 -6.85 7.79
CA ASP A 287 -8.06 -5.40 7.95
C ASP A 287 -8.88 -5.07 9.21
N TYR A 288 -8.20 -4.99 10.36
CA TYR A 288 -8.84 -4.66 11.63
C TYR A 288 -9.27 -3.19 11.72
N GLU A 289 -8.65 -2.29 10.95
CA GLU A 289 -9.08 -0.89 10.90
C GLU A 289 -10.46 -0.79 10.26
N GLN A 290 -10.66 -1.48 9.12
CA GLN A 290 -11.96 -1.56 8.48
C GLN A 290 -12.99 -2.20 9.43
N LYS A 291 -12.66 -3.32 10.08
CA LYS A 291 -13.58 -3.97 11.03
C LYS A 291 -14.01 -3.01 12.14
N LEU A 292 -13.09 -2.27 12.74
CA LEU A 292 -13.41 -1.31 13.79
C LEU A 292 -14.32 -0.20 13.28
N SER A 293 -14.10 0.31 12.06
CA SER A 293 -14.95 1.35 11.48
C SER A 293 -16.38 0.90 11.19
N GLU A 294 -16.62 -0.40 11.05
CA GLU A 294 -17.94 -0.98 10.76
C GLU A 294 -18.72 -1.40 12.02
N LEU A 295 -18.12 -1.32 13.21
CA LEU A 295 -18.78 -1.70 14.47
C LEU A 295 -19.87 -0.70 14.89
N ASN A 296 -20.86 -1.18 15.63
CA ASN A 296 -22.00 -0.36 16.04
C ASN A 296 -21.59 0.76 17.01
N GLU A 297 -20.61 0.51 17.86
CA GLU A 297 -20.11 1.43 18.88
C GLU A 297 -19.37 2.61 18.24
N THR A 298 -18.53 2.35 17.23
CA THR A 298 -17.81 3.39 16.48
C THR A 298 -18.76 4.15 15.56
N ASN A 299 -19.67 3.46 14.87
CA ASN A 299 -20.73 4.12 14.08
C ASN A 299 -21.64 4.99 14.97
N GLY A 300 -22.01 4.51 16.16
CA GLY A 300 -22.80 5.28 17.12
C GLY A 300 -22.10 6.54 17.62
N LEU A 301 -20.77 6.52 17.72
CA LEU A 301 -19.99 7.73 18.03
C LEU A 301 -20.01 8.73 16.87
N ILE A 302 -19.89 8.27 15.62
CA ILE A 302 -19.98 9.13 14.43
C ILE A 302 -21.39 9.71 14.28
N ASP A 303 -22.42 8.89 14.44
CA ASP A 303 -23.83 9.31 14.38
C ASP A 303 -24.12 10.39 15.44
N LEU A 304 -23.58 10.27 16.65
CA LEU A 304 -23.70 11.28 17.69
C LEU A 304 -23.07 12.62 17.30
N LEU A 305 -21.92 12.59 16.63
CA LEU A 305 -21.24 13.81 16.18
C LEU A 305 -22.04 14.51 15.07
N GLU A 306 -22.64 13.75 14.16
CA GLU A 306 -23.52 14.31 13.13
C GLU A 306 -24.82 14.87 13.73
N GLU A 307 -25.43 14.16 14.69
CA GLU A 307 -26.61 14.67 15.42
C GLU A 307 -26.28 16.00 16.14
N MET A 308 -25.13 16.06 16.82
CA MET A 308 -24.63 17.28 17.45
C MET A 308 -24.52 18.43 16.45
N ARG A 309 -23.91 18.15 15.29
CA ARG A 309 -23.70 19.14 14.24
C ARG A 309 -25.03 19.66 13.69
N GLU A 310 -25.96 18.78 13.37
CA GLU A 310 -27.28 19.15 12.84
C GLU A 310 -28.08 19.98 13.86
N GLU A 311 -28.10 19.58 15.14
CA GLU A 311 -28.81 20.33 16.18
C GLU A 311 -28.23 21.74 16.39
N ILE A 312 -26.91 21.85 16.46
CA ILE A 312 -26.22 23.14 16.61
C ILE A 312 -26.49 24.02 15.38
N GLN A 313 -26.38 23.47 14.18
CA GLN A 313 -26.65 24.21 12.94
C GLN A 313 -28.08 24.74 12.90
N ASN A 314 -29.08 23.91 13.20
CA ASN A 314 -30.49 24.33 13.25
C ASN A 314 -30.71 25.49 14.22
N LYS A 315 -30.02 25.49 15.37
CA LYS A 315 -30.10 26.58 16.36
C LYS A 315 -29.41 27.86 15.91
N CYS A 316 -28.32 27.75 15.18
CA CYS A 316 -27.68 28.90 14.55
C CYS A 316 -28.56 29.52 13.48
N GLU A 317 -29.16 28.72 12.60
CA GLU A 317 -30.11 29.20 11.58
C GLU A 317 -31.33 29.89 12.23
N GLU A 318 -31.87 29.33 13.33
CA GLU A 318 -32.95 29.97 14.11
C GLU A 318 -32.51 31.35 14.64
N LEU A 319 -31.29 31.45 15.17
CA LEU A 319 -30.76 32.71 15.70
C LEU A 319 -30.56 33.76 14.60
N GLU A 320 -30.01 33.37 13.45
CA GLU A 320 -29.82 34.24 12.28
C GLU A 320 -31.14 34.81 11.77
N GLU A 321 -32.18 33.97 11.66
CA GLU A 321 -33.52 34.42 11.26
C GLU A 321 -34.06 35.49 12.24
N GLN A 322 -33.87 35.29 13.55
CA GLN A 322 -34.28 36.28 14.55
C GLN A 322 -33.49 37.58 14.48
N TYR A 323 -32.19 37.51 14.20
CA TYR A 323 -31.36 38.70 13.99
C TYR A 323 -31.78 39.49 12.75
N SER A 324 -32.02 38.80 11.64
CA SER A 324 -32.48 39.45 10.41
C SER A 324 -33.83 40.15 10.61
N CYS A 325 -34.78 39.48 11.29
CA CYS A 325 -36.07 40.10 11.66
C CYS A 325 -35.88 41.34 12.55
N LEU A 326 -34.94 41.29 13.50
CA LEU A 326 -34.63 42.40 14.40
C LEU A 326 -34.05 43.59 13.63
N GLU A 327 -33.10 43.35 12.74
CA GLU A 327 -32.49 44.39 11.92
C GLU A 327 -33.51 45.06 11.00
N GLU A 328 -34.34 44.28 10.30
CA GLU A 328 -35.44 44.82 9.47
C GLU A 328 -36.41 45.68 10.31
N THR A 329 -36.74 45.22 11.51
CA THR A 329 -37.63 45.93 12.44
C THR A 329 -37.04 47.28 12.86
N ILE A 330 -35.75 47.34 13.15
CA ILE A 330 -35.05 48.58 13.53
C ILE A 330 -34.95 49.53 12.34
N ARG A 331 -34.49 49.05 11.18
CA ARG A 331 -34.32 49.85 9.95
C ARG A 331 -35.65 50.32 9.37
N GLY A 332 -36.75 49.66 9.69
CA GLY A 332 -38.10 50.03 9.25
C GLY A 332 -38.74 51.19 10.04
N LYS A 333 -38.12 51.66 11.13
CA LYS A 333 -38.63 52.76 11.96
C LYS A 333 -38.05 54.11 11.58
N SER A 334 -38.82 55.17 11.84
CA SER A 334 -38.31 56.55 11.69
C SER A 334 -37.40 56.95 12.85
N PHE A 335 -36.55 57.95 12.61
CA PHE A 335 -35.71 58.56 13.64
C PHE A 335 -36.46 58.95 14.93
N GLU A 336 -37.66 59.53 14.84
CA GLU A 336 -38.45 59.90 16.01
C GLU A 336 -38.96 58.68 16.80
N GLU A 337 -39.35 57.60 16.11
CA GLU A 337 -39.82 56.36 16.75
C GLU A 337 -38.68 55.68 17.51
N LEU A 338 -37.48 55.64 16.92
CA LEU A 338 -36.29 55.11 17.58
C LEU A 338 -35.90 55.93 18.81
N GLN A 339 -35.96 57.27 18.73
CA GLN A 339 -35.71 58.14 19.88
C GLN A 339 -36.68 57.86 21.04
N MET A 340 -37.97 57.69 20.76
CA MET A 340 -38.96 57.37 21.79
C MET A 340 -38.65 56.04 22.48
N ILE A 341 -38.32 54.99 21.72
CA ILE A 341 -37.97 53.67 22.26
C ILE A 341 -36.72 53.75 23.17
N ILE A 342 -35.73 54.56 22.75
CA ILE A 342 -34.53 54.80 23.56
C ILE A 342 -34.85 55.54 24.84
N GLU A 343 -35.66 56.60 24.79
CA GLU A 343 -36.04 57.38 25.98
C GLU A 343 -36.83 56.55 26.99
N ASP A 344 -37.69 55.66 26.51
CA ASP A 344 -38.51 54.75 27.32
C ASP A 344 -37.72 53.55 27.89
N ASN A 345 -36.52 53.25 27.35
CA ASN A 345 -35.65 52.18 27.84
C ASN A 345 -34.38 52.73 28.49
N SER A 346 -34.37 52.77 29.83
CA SER A 346 -33.27 53.32 30.62
C SER A 346 -31.90 52.66 30.40
N LEU A 347 -31.87 51.39 29.98
CA LEU A 347 -30.62 50.67 29.76
C LEU A 347 -30.03 51.02 28.38
N ILE A 348 -30.87 51.00 27.35
CA ILE A 348 -30.52 51.42 25.99
C ILE A 348 -30.02 52.86 26.02
N ARG A 349 -30.76 53.78 26.63
CA ARG A 349 -30.38 55.20 26.77
C ARG A 349 -28.99 55.44 27.37
N VAL A 350 -28.54 54.58 28.27
CA VAL A 350 -27.24 54.72 28.94
C VAL A 350 -26.11 54.13 28.09
N MET A 351 -26.41 53.13 27.27
CA MET A 351 -25.41 52.33 26.57
C MET A 351 -25.16 52.77 25.12
N ILE A 352 -26.12 53.41 24.47
CA ILE A 352 -25.94 53.95 23.11
C ILE A 352 -25.08 55.23 23.15
N GLY A 353 -24.20 55.40 22.16
CA GLY A 353 -23.40 56.60 21.95
C GLY A 353 -24.22 57.82 21.49
N LYS A 354 -23.50 58.88 21.09
CA LYS A 354 -24.13 60.08 20.52
C LYS A 354 -24.39 59.84 19.04
N TYR A 355 -25.60 60.14 18.59
CA TYR A 355 -26.02 60.04 17.19
C TYR A 355 -26.41 61.42 16.64
N SER A 356 -26.15 61.66 15.34
CA SER A 356 -26.45 62.91 14.65
C SER A 356 -27.71 62.82 13.77
N ASP A 357 -27.96 61.63 13.24
CA ASP A 357 -28.97 61.34 12.24
C ASP A 357 -29.51 59.91 12.37
N GLU A 358 -30.33 59.50 11.40
CA GLU A 358 -31.06 58.23 11.38
C GLU A 358 -30.16 57.02 11.17
N ASP A 359 -29.11 57.14 10.34
CA ASP A 359 -28.17 56.05 10.14
C ASP A 359 -27.31 55.86 11.39
N ASP A 360 -26.84 56.97 11.99
CA ASP A 360 -26.05 56.95 13.23
C ASP A 360 -26.79 56.27 14.41
N ILE A 361 -28.11 56.52 14.57
CA ILE A 361 -28.88 55.93 15.67
C ILE A 361 -29.12 54.43 15.46
N ILE A 362 -29.32 54.01 14.22
CA ILE A 362 -29.49 52.60 13.85
C ILE A 362 -28.20 51.84 14.12
N ASP A 363 -27.07 52.35 13.65
CA ASP A 363 -25.76 51.70 13.83
C ASP A 363 -25.41 51.55 15.31
N GLU A 364 -25.69 52.56 16.13
CA GLU A 364 -25.43 52.48 17.57
C GLU A 364 -26.38 51.52 18.30
N ILE A 365 -27.65 51.40 17.88
CA ILE A 365 -28.58 50.38 18.39
C ILE A 365 -28.09 48.97 18.01
N ILE A 366 -27.66 48.77 16.77
CA ILE A 366 -27.11 47.48 16.30
C ILE A 366 -25.84 47.14 17.08
N CYS A 367 -24.93 48.09 17.28
CA CYS A 367 -23.73 47.89 18.10
C CYS A 367 -24.08 47.45 19.53
N PHE A 368 -25.09 48.06 20.13
CA PHE A 368 -25.57 47.67 21.45
C PHE A 368 -26.19 46.27 21.46
N ILE A 369 -26.99 45.92 20.46
CA ILE A 369 -27.57 44.58 20.31
C ILE A 369 -26.47 43.53 20.15
N ASN A 370 -25.48 43.80 19.31
CA ASN A 370 -24.35 42.91 19.11
C ASN A 370 -23.53 42.73 20.40
N TRP A 371 -23.44 43.77 21.22
CA TRP A 371 -22.80 43.67 22.54
C TRP A 371 -23.60 42.80 23.53
N VAL A 372 -24.93 42.80 23.48
CA VAL A 372 -25.78 42.04 24.42
C VAL A 372 -25.95 40.58 24.01
N ILE A 373 -26.07 40.31 22.72
CA ILE A 373 -26.47 39.00 22.18
C ILE A 373 -25.29 38.29 21.47
N GLY A 374 -24.33 39.05 20.95
CA GLY A 374 -23.20 38.58 20.13
C GLY A 374 -23.26 39.14 18.70
N ASP A 375 -22.20 38.94 17.90
CA ASP A 375 -22.17 39.40 16.50
C ASP A 375 -23.07 38.54 15.59
N GLU A 376 -23.39 39.02 14.39
CA GLU A 376 -24.34 38.39 13.45
C GLU A 376 -23.81 37.11 12.78
N ASP A 377 -22.49 36.92 12.73
CA ASP A 377 -21.87 35.82 11.96
C ASP A 377 -21.82 34.48 12.70
N TYR A 378 -23.01 33.98 13.08
CA TYR A 378 -23.19 32.62 13.61
C TYR A 378 -23.06 31.56 12.50
N SER A 379 -23.06 31.98 11.25
CA SER A 379 -22.88 31.13 10.08
C SER A 379 -21.45 30.56 10.04
N GLU A 380 -20.45 31.36 10.41
CA GLU A 380 -19.08 30.92 10.61
C GLU A 380 -18.95 29.89 11.76
N PHE A 381 -19.74 30.07 12.82
CA PHE A 381 -19.75 29.15 13.97
C PHE A 381 -20.33 27.77 13.58
N ALA A 382 -21.49 27.72 12.93
CA ALA A 382 -22.07 26.47 12.45
C ALA A 382 -21.19 25.79 11.38
N ALA A 383 -20.60 26.57 10.47
CA ALA A 383 -19.66 26.07 9.47
C ALA A 383 -18.32 25.58 10.06
N SER A 384 -18.01 25.91 11.31
CA SER A 384 -16.79 25.48 12.00
C SER A 384 -16.87 24.02 12.46
N PHE A 385 -18.07 23.47 12.65
CA PHE A 385 -18.24 22.08 13.05
C PHE A 385 -17.94 21.17 11.86
N LYS A 386 -16.90 20.35 12.02
CA LYS A 386 -16.49 19.33 11.05
C LYS A 386 -16.33 18.01 11.77
N ASN A 387 -16.85 16.95 11.17
CA ASN A 387 -16.68 15.58 11.61
C ASN A 387 -16.42 14.70 10.39
N GLU A 388 -15.75 13.58 10.62
CA GLU A 388 -15.52 12.55 9.61
C GLU A 388 -16.78 11.70 9.42
N ASP A 389 -16.96 11.19 8.20
CA ASP A 389 -18.10 10.33 7.83
C ASP A 389 -17.95 8.89 8.34
N CYS A 390 -16.75 8.51 8.79
CA CYS A 390 -16.47 7.20 9.34
C CYS A 390 -15.39 7.26 10.44
N PHE A 391 -15.37 6.24 11.28
CA PHE A 391 -14.34 6.10 12.31
C PHE A 391 -13.00 5.72 11.68
N GLY A 392 -11.93 6.45 12.01
CA GLY A 392 -10.57 6.16 11.58
C GLY A 392 -9.58 6.14 12.75
N LEU A 393 -8.43 5.52 12.54
CA LEU A 393 -7.32 5.51 13.51
C LEU A 393 -6.32 6.63 13.23
N ASN A 394 -5.68 7.13 14.30
CA ASN A 394 -4.67 8.19 14.24
C ASN A 394 -5.15 9.43 13.46
N THR A 395 -6.43 9.75 13.62
CA THR A 395 -7.09 10.85 12.91
C THR A 395 -7.94 11.67 13.85
N THR A 396 -8.27 12.89 13.44
CA THR A 396 -9.27 13.72 14.10
C THR A 396 -10.65 13.31 13.60
N LEU A 397 -11.52 12.86 14.50
CA LEU A 397 -12.90 12.50 14.19
C LEU A 397 -13.82 13.71 14.12
N ALA A 398 -13.58 14.73 14.95
CA ALA A 398 -14.34 15.97 14.91
C ALA A 398 -13.55 17.19 15.43
N THR A 399 -13.84 18.34 14.85
CA THR A 399 -13.40 19.66 15.31
C THR A 399 -14.56 20.63 15.31
N PHE A 400 -14.77 21.33 16.41
CA PHE A 400 -15.80 22.36 16.50
C PHE A 400 -15.44 23.38 17.58
N SER A 401 -16.08 24.55 17.56
CA SER A 401 -15.87 25.58 18.57
C SER A 401 -17.11 25.74 19.46
N ASP A 402 -16.99 26.42 20.59
CA ASP A 402 -18.13 27.02 21.29
C ASP A 402 -18.23 28.54 21.02
N LEU A 403 -19.33 29.16 21.45
CA LEU A 403 -19.60 30.58 21.23
C LEU A 403 -18.63 31.54 21.97
N GLN A 404 -17.67 31.00 22.72
CA GLN A 404 -16.58 31.74 23.36
C GLN A 404 -15.25 31.55 22.62
N ASN A 405 -15.29 30.93 21.42
CA ASN A 405 -14.13 30.55 20.61
C ASN A 405 -13.19 29.55 21.30
N ASN A 406 -13.71 28.71 22.20
CA ASN A 406 -12.93 27.57 22.63
C ASN A 406 -13.03 26.46 21.58
N ASN A 407 -11.88 25.95 21.14
CA ASN A 407 -11.82 24.88 20.14
C ASN A 407 -11.80 23.51 20.81
N TYR A 408 -12.67 22.62 20.36
CA TYR A 408 -12.74 21.23 20.76
C TYR A 408 -12.23 20.34 19.63
N VAL A 409 -11.47 19.32 19.99
CA VAL A 409 -10.92 18.33 19.06
C VAL A 409 -11.16 16.95 19.64
N LEU A 410 -11.77 16.07 18.86
CA LEU A 410 -11.90 14.64 19.15
C LEU A 410 -10.95 13.89 18.22
N GLU A 411 -9.97 13.19 18.77
CA GLU A 411 -8.98 12.43 18.00
C GLU A 411 -8.84 10.99 18.47
N THR A 412 -8.39 10.13 17.57
CA THR A 412 -8.01 8.75 17.87
C THR A 412 -6.50 8.60 17.81
N SER A 413 -5.92 7.75 18.66
CA SER A 413 -4.48 7.45 18.66
C SER A 413 -4.22 5.99 19.02
N GLY A 414 -3.38 5.30 18.25
CA GLY A 414 -3.05 3.89 18.49
C GLY A 414 -2.72 3.16 17.19
N TYR A 415 -2.02 2.04 17.29
CA TYR A 415 -1.70 1.20 16.14
C TYR A 415 -2.18 -0.22 16.41
N LEU A 416 -2.56 -0.91 15.34
CA LEU A 416 -2.90 -2.33 15.39
C LEU A 416 -1.73 -3.12 14.79
N GLU A 417 -1.13 -3.99 15.59
CA GLU A 417 -0.13 -4.97 15.19
C GLU A 417 -0.63 -6.37 15.56
N PRO A 418 -1.60 -6.94 14.81
CA PRO A 418 -2.24 -8.19 15.18
C PRO A 418 -1.24 -9.32 15.42
N ARG A 419 -1.28 -9.87 16.63
CA ARG A 419 -0.43 -10.98 17.07
C ARG A 419 -1.25 -11.99 17.85
N ASN A 420 -0.81 -13.24 17.78
CA ASN A 420 -1.45 -14.34 18.48
C ASN A 420 -1.32 -14.15 20.01
N ASP A 421 -2.43 -14.28 20.73
CA ASP A 421 -2.51 -14.02 22.19
C ASP A 421 -2.01 -12.64 22.64
N ASP A 422 -2.23 -11.61 21.83
CA ASP A 422 -1.84 -10.22 22.12
C ASP A 422 -3.04 -9.28 22.06
N ASP A 423 -2.86 -8.09 22.65
CA ASP A 423 -3.85 -7.02 22.66
C ASP A 423 -3.27 -5.68 22.21
N ASP A 424 -4.07 -4.92 21.47
CA ASP A 424 -3.78 -3.54 21.09
C ASP A 424 -4.85 -2.61 21.64
N THR A 425 -4.44 -1.40 22.04
CA THR A 425 -5.32 -0.35 22.56
C THR A 425 -5.31 0.86 21.63
N ILE A 426 -6.51 1.32 21.28
CA ILE A 426 -6.75 2.59 20.59
C ILE A 426 -7.37 3.56 21.59
N GLU A 427 -6.77 4.72 21.74
CA GLU A 427 -7.26 5.80 22.58
C GLU A 427 -8.15 6.74 21.78
N ILE A 428 -9.24 7.21 22.40
CA ILE A 428 -10.09 8.30 21.91
C ILE A 428 -9.97 9.45 22.90
N LEU A 429 -9.63 10.63 22.41
CA LEU A 429 -9.23 11.78 23.23
C LEU A 429 -10.05 13.01 22.86
N ILE A 430 -10.64 13.68 23.86
CA ILE A 430 -11.30 14.98 23.69
C ILE A 430 -10.41 16.08 24.27
N TYR A 431 -10.09 17.10 23.50
CA TYR A 431 -9.35 18.27 23.92
C TYR A 431 -10.20 19.54 23.89
N LYS A 432 -9.82 20.50 24.73
CA LYS A 432 -10.24 21.91 24.68
C LYS A 432 -9.00 22.80 24.62
N GLY A 433 -8.66 23.31 23.43
CA GLY A 433 -7.33 23.83 23.14
C GLY A 433 -6.28 22.73 23.39
N ASP A 434 -5.23 23.03 24.18
CA ASP A 434 -4.19 22.06 24.53
C ASP A 434 -4.54 21.18 25.76
N ASN A 435 -5.73 21.34 26.34
CA ASN A 435 -6.11 20.62 27.57
C ASN A 435 -6.94 19.38 27.23
N LEU A 436 -6.42 18.21 27.60
CA LEU A 436 -7.18 16.95 27.56
C LEU A 436 -8.34 17.03 28.55
N LEU A 437 -9.57 16.87 28.06
CA LEU A 437 -10.79 16.86 28.85
C LEU A 437 -11.16 15.45 29.31
N GLU A 438 -11.14 14.49 28.38
CA GLU A 438 -11.57 13.12 28.64
C GLU A 438 -10.86 12.14 27.71
N LYS A 439 -10.73 10.89 28.16
CA LYS A 439 -10.11 9.79 27.43
C LYS A 439 -11.01 8.55 27.50
N GLY A 440 -11.17 7.87 26.38
CA GLY A 440 -11.76 6.54 26.27
C GLY A 440 -10.82 5.60 25.52
N ASP A 441 -11.04 4.29 25.66
CA ASP A 441 -10.17 3.27 25.08
C ASP A 441 -11.00 2.22 24.32
N ILE A 442 -10.45 1.71 23.21
CA ILE A 442 -10.93 0.53 22.50
C ILE A 442 -9.80 -0.51 22.59
N ASN A 443 -10.06 -1.66 23.21
CA ASN A 443 -9.08 -2.74 23.29
C ASN A 443 -9.47 -3.87 22.35
N VAL A 444 -8.54 -4.26 21.48
CA VAL A 444 -8.67 -5.35 20.51
C VAL A 444 -7.80 -6.49 20.98
N TYR A 445 -8.42 -7.59 21.40
CA TYR A 445 -7.74 -8.84 21.72
C TYR A 445 -7.91 -9.82 20.57
N TYR A 446 -6.79 -10.28 19.99
CA TYR A 446 -6.81 -11.09 18.77
C TYR A 446 -7.11 -12.56 18.99
N GLY A 447 -7.15 -13.02 20.25
CA GLY A 447 -7.37 -14.43 20.58
C GLY A 447 -6.22 -15.34 20.15
N TYR A 448 -6.30 -16.60 20.57
CA TYR A 448 -5.35 -17.63 20.18
C TYR A 448 -5.99 -19.01 20.11
N ILE A 449 -5.29 -19.91 19.42
CA ILE A 449 -5.64 -21.31 19.36
C ILE A 449 -4.38 -22.16 19.44
N ASN A 450 -4.40 -23.17 20.30
CA ASN A 450 -3.38 -24.18 20.43
C ASN A 450 -3.99 -25.55 20.12
N PHE A 451 -3.39 -26.28 19.20
CA PHE A 451 -3.76 -27.67 18.94
C PHE A 451 -2.96 -28.62 19.83
N ASN A 452 -3.60 -29.67 20.31
CA ASN A 452 -2.92 -30.75 21.04
C ASN A 452 -2.22 -31.72 20.07
N ASP A 453 -1.46 -32.66 20.61
CA ASP A 453 -0.67 -33.63 19.85
C ASP A 453 -1.52 -34.52 18.91
N ASP A 454 -2.83 -34.61 19.14
CA ASP A 454 -3.78 -35.35 18.30
C ASP A 454 -4.39 -34.48 17.16
N GLY A 455 -3.97 -33.21 17.05
CA GLY A 455 -4.48 -32.24 16.07
C GLY A 455 -5.87 -31.70 16.39
N ASN A 456 -6.39 -31.95 17.60
CA ASN A 456 -7.63 -31.36 18.07
C ASN A 456 -7.34 -30.03 18.77
N VAL A 457 -8.33 -29.14 18.82
CA VAL A 457 -8.26 -27.91 19.63
C VAL A 457 -7.98 -28.28 21.09
N GLY A 458 -6.87 -27.79 21.62
CA GLY A 458 -6.40 -28.02 22.98
C GLY A 458 -6.83 -26.89 23.93
N ASP A 459 -6.27 -25.71 23.72
CA ASP A 459 -6.56 -24.49 24.49
C ASP A 459 -6.72 -23.32 23.52
N GLY A 460 -7.48 -22.31 23.91
CA GLY A 460 -7.71 -21.16 23.04
C GLY A 460 -8.53 -20.08 23.72
N ALA A 461 -8.44 -18.87 23.19
CA ALA A 461 -9.21 -17.74 23.62
C ALA A 461 -9.85 -17.07 22.41
N GLU A 462 -11.12 -16.70 22.57
CA GLU A 462 -11.88 -16.00 21.53
C GLU A 462 -11.31 -14.59 21.30
N GLU A 463 -11.33 -14.15 20.04
CA GLU A 463 -11.12 -12.76 19.67
C GLU A 463 -12.20 -11.89 20.33
N SER A 464 -11.83 -10.71 20.83
CA SER A 464 -12.79 -9.78 21.41
C SER A 464 -12.37 -8.33 21.21
N ILE A 465 -13.36 -7.46 21.01
CA ILE A 465 -13.17 -6.01 20.94
C ILE A 465 -14.03 -5.41 22.04
N THR A 466 -13.40 -4.59 22.89
CA THR A 466 -14.06 -3.97 24.05
C THR A 466 -13.96 -2.47 23.97
N PHE A 467 -15.07 -1.78 24.28
CA PHE A 467 -15.20 -0.33 24.20
C PHE A 467 -15.39 0.26 25.60
N ASP A 468 -14.47 1.14 26.02
CA ASP A 468 -14.60 1.99 27.20
C ASP A 468 -14.67 3.46 26.75
N ILE A 469 -15.76 3.80 26.06
CA ILE A 469 -15.98 5.12 25.45
C ILE A 469 -17.18 5.88 26.05
N ASP A 470 -17.84 5.33 27.07
CA ASP A 470 -19.02 5.95 27.70
C ASP A 470 -18.73 7.35 28.25
N LYS A 471 -17.51 7.57 28.77
CA LYS A 471 -17.09 8.89 29.25
C LYS A 471 -16.91 9.90 28.13
N ILE A 472 -16.41 9.46 26.98
CA ILE A 472 -16.29 10.29 25.77
C ILE A 472 -17.69 10.74 25.33
N ILE A 473 -18.63 9.80 25.21
CA ILE A 473 -20.03 10.09 24.86
C ILE A 473 -20.66 11.06 25.86
N GLY A 474 -20.52 10.79 27.16
CA GLY A 474 -21.05 11.68 28.21
C GLY A 474 -20.48 13.08 28.14
N LYS A 475 -19.18 13.21 27.83
CA LYS A 475 -18.53 14.52 27.71
C LYS A 475 -18.96 15.29 26.47
N LEU A 476 -19.13 14.62 25.34
CA LEU A 476 -19.67 15.23 24.11
C LEU A 476 -21.07 15.77 24.33
N LEU A 477 -21.96 15.03 25.01
CA LEU A 477 -23.31 15.48 25.35
C LEU A 477 -23.29 16.70 26.29
N GLU A 478 -22.41 16.72 27.30
CA GLU A 478 -22.25 17.89 28.19
C GLU A 478 -21.86 19.15 27.39
N ILE A 479 -20.94 19.00 26.42
CA ILE A 479 -20.51 20.10 25.56
C ILE A 479 -21.66 20.53 24.64
N LYS A 480 -22.37 19.59 24.00
CA LYS A 480 -23.57 19.83 23.17
C LYS A 480 -24.57 20.69 23.94
N ASP A 481 -24.99 20.23 25.12
CA ASP A 481 -25.98 20.89 25.94
C ASP A 481 -25.52 22.30 26.35
N SER A 482 -24.24 22.48 26.66
CA SER A 482 -23.70 23.81 26.99
C SER A 482 -23.81 24.79 25.82
N ILE A 483 -23.55 24.34 24.59
CA ILE A 483 -23.63 25.18 23.39
C ILE A 483 -25.10 25.53 23.09
N ILE A 484 -25.98 24.52 23.07
CA ILE A 484 -27.40 24.69 22.79
C ILE A 484 -28.05 25.65 23.79
N ASN A 485 -27.73 25.53 25.08
CA ASN A 485 -28.26 26.45 26.10
C ASN A 485 -27.84 27.91 25.88
N ASP A 486 -26.61 28.17 25.41
CA ASP A 486 -26.16 29.54 25.12
C ASP A 486 -26.85 30.09 23.86
N LEU A 487 -27.05 29.26 22.82
CA LEU A 487 -27.83 29.62 21.63
C LEU A 487 -29.29 29.95 21.98
N ASP A 488 -29.96 29.08 22.74
CA ASP A 488 -31.34 29.32 23.18
C ASP A 488 -31.48 30.61 23.99
N TYR A 489 -30.52 30.90 24.87
CA TYR A 489 -30.49 32.16 25.62
C TYR A 489 -30.40 33.37 24.68
N ARG A 490 -29.55 33.32 23.65
CA ARG A 490 -29.40 34.40 22.66
C ARG A 490 -30.65 34.57 21.80
N ILE A 491 -31.25 33.47 21.33
CA ILE A 491 -32.51 33.47 20.57
C ILE A 491 -33.62 34.15 21.37
N LEU A 492 -33.74 33.83 22.66
CA LEU A 492 -34.72 34.46 23.55
C LEU A 492 -34.46 35.97 23.72
N LYS A 493 -33.20 36.40 23.76
CA LYS A 493 -32.83 37.82 23.82
C LYS A 493 -33.16 38.54 22.53
N ALA A 494 -32.82 37.98 21.36
CA ALA A 494 -33.13 38.55 20.05
C ALA A 494 -34.64 38.78 19.92
N ASN A 495 -35.44 37.75 20.21
CA ASN A 495 -36.90 37.84 20.26
C ASN A 495 -37.44 38.93 21.19
N SER A 496 -36.78 39.15 22.32
CA SER A 496 -37.18 40.19 23.28
C SER A 496 -36.91 41.60 22.72
N PHE A 497 -35.82 41.77 21.98
CA PHE A 497 -35.53 43.02 21.28
C PHE A 497 -36.46 43.24 20.09
N VAL A 498 -36.79 42.20 19.31
CA VAL A 498 -37.77 42.31 18.22
C VAL A 498 -39.09 42.87 18.76
N LYS A 499 -39.56 42.36 19.91
CA LYS A 499 -40.78 42.88 20.57
C LYS A 499 -40.65 44.29 21.11
N LEU A 500 -39.46 44.70 21.55
CA LEU A 500 -39.21 46.05 22.05
C LEU A 500 -39.24 47.07 20.90
N PHE A 501 -38.70 46.66 19.74
CA PHE A 501 -38.67 47.45 18.52
C PHE A 501 -39.85 47.16 17.59
N SER A 502 -40.83 46.32 17.93
CA SER A 502 -42.07 46.21 17.14
C SER A 502 -43.02 47.31 17.60
#